data_AF-A0A9D4AHS3-F1
#
_entry.id   AF-A0A9D4AHS3-F1
#
_cell.length_a   1.000
_cell.length_b   1.000
_cell.length_c   1.000
_cell.angle_alpha   90.00
_cell.angle_beta   90.00
_cell.angle_gamma   90.00
#
_symmetry.space_group_name_H-M   'P 1'
#
loop_
_entity.id
_entity.type
_entity.pdbx_description
1 polymer ?
#
loop_
_entity_poly.entity_id
_entity_poly.type
_entity_poly.pdbx_seq_one_letter_code
_entity_poly.pdbx_strand_id
1 'polypeptide(L)'
;MGRGKIEIKRIENSSNRQNLSNEIDRIKKENDNMQIELRHLKGEDITSLPYKELMAIEDALENGLTYVRGKQDSRFCLNYLHNKEDYKQLSFILNQQQIAYESAREQMDHGYQRARDYNSQMSSTFQVQPMQPNLQERM
;
A
#
# COMPACT_ATOMS: atom_id res chain seq x y z
N MET A 1 -64.02 -34.74 2.50
CA MET A 1 -62.61 -34.97 2.13
C MET A 1 -61.57 -34.13 2.92
N GLY A 2 -61.95 -33.29 3.90
CA GLY A 2 -60.99 -32.37 4.55
C GLY A 2 -60.09 -32.98 5.64
N ARG A 3 -60.53 -34.02 6.35
CA ARG A 3 -59.83 -34.56 7.53
C ARG A 3 -58.48 -35.20 7.19
N GLY A 4 -58.43 -36.05 6.15
CA GLY A 4 -57.18 -36.71 5.74
C GLY A 4 -56.09 -35.72 5.27
N LYS A 5 -56.48 -34.60 4.65
CA LYS A 5 -55.51 -33.56 4.20
C LYS A 5 -54.84 -32.85 5.38
N ILE A 6 -55.56 -32.66 6.50
CA ILE A 6 -55.02 -32.01 7.71
C ILE A 6 -54.04 -32.95 8.42
N GLU A 7 -54.36 -34.24 8.50
CA GLU A 7 -53.53 -35.26 9.13
C GLU A 7 -52.19 -35.43 8.39
N ILE A 8 -52.22 -35.52 7.05
CA ILE A 8 -51.02 -35.62 6.21
C ILE A 8 -50.13 -34.40 6.42
N LYS A 9 -50.71 -33.19 6.39
CA LYS A 9 -49.95 -31.94 6.58
C LYS A 9 -49.35 -31.83 8.00
N ARG A 10 -50.01 -32.41 9.01
CA ARG A 10 -49.49 -32.48 10.39
C ARG A 10 -48.33 -33.45 10.49
N ILE A 11 -48.44 -34.64 9.89
CA ILE A 11 -47.38 -35.65 9.85
C ILE A 11 -46.15 -35.10 9.12
N GLU A 12 -46.36 -34.51 7.94
CA GLU A 12 -45.29 -33.90 7.13
C GLU A 12 -44.56 -32.80 7.90
N ASN A 13 -45.29 -31.89 8.57
CA ASN A 13 -44.68 -30.87 9.43
C ASN A 13 -43.89 -31.48 10.61
N SER A 14 -44.38 -32.53 11.23
CA SER A 14 -43.68 -33.22 12.32
C SER A 14 -42.38 -33.87 11.83
N SER A 15 -42.43 -34.58 10.70
CA SER A 15 -41.26 -35.20 10.08
C SER A 15 -40.22 -34.17 9.66
N ASN A 16 -40.65 -33.04 9.09
CA ASN A 16 -39.76 -31.94 8.72
C ASN A 16 -39.07 -31.33 9.95
N ARG A 17 -39.80 -31.12 11.05
CA ARG A 17 -39.19 -30.64 12.31
C ARG A 17 -38.18 -31.63 12.89
N GLN A 18 -38.45 -32.93 12.82
CA GLN A 18 -37.51 -33.95 13.28
C GLN A 18 -36.25 -33.97 12.43
N ASN A 19 -36.37 -33.91 11.10
CA ASN A 19 -35.23 -33.88 10.20
C ASN A 19 -34.35 -32.64 10.43
N LEU A 20 -34.96 -31.47 10.58
CA LEU A 20 -34.24 -30.23 10.90
C LEU A 20 -33.53 -30.32 12.26
N SER A 21 -34.17 -30.90 13.28
CA SER A 21 -33.54 -31.13 14.58
C SER A 21 -32.30 -32.03 14.45
N ASN A 22 -32.44 -33.14 13.72
CA ASN A 22 -31.33 -34.07 13.49
C ASN A 22 -30.16 -33.40 12.76
N GLU A 23 -30.45 -32.53 11.78
CA GLU A 23 -29.42 -31.80 11.04
C GLU A 23 -28.72 -30.76 11.92
N ILE A 24 -29.47 -30.05 12.77
CA ILE A 24 -28.90 -29.14 13.76
C ILE A 24 -27.94 -29.89 14.69
N ASP A 25 -28.33 -31.08 15.17
CA ASP A 25 -27.48 -31.86 16.07
C ASP A 25 -26.22 -32.38 15.36
N ARG A 26 -26.32 -32.73 14.08
CA ARG A 26 -25.15 -33.09 13.25
C ARG A 26 -24.20 -31.91 13.10
N ILE A 27 -24.71 -30.74 12.71
CA ILE A 27 -23.91 -29.52 12.52
C ILE A 27 -23.25 -29.10 13.83
N LYS A 28 -23.97 -29.18 14.97
CA LYS A 28 -23.40 -28.88 16.29
C LYS A 28 -22.24 -29.82 16.61
N LYS A 29 -22.41 -31.12 16.42
CA LYS A 29 -21.34 -32.10 16.65
C LYS A 29 -20.13 -31.85 15.76
N GLU A 30 -20.35 -31.52 14.49
CA GLU A 30 -19.26 -31.15 13.57
C GLU A 30 -18.55 -29.88 14.02
N ASN A 31 -19.30 -28.87 14.49
CA ASN A 31 -18.73 -27.65 15.05
C ASN A 31 -17.87 -27.92 16.28
N ASP A 32 -18.36 -28.73 17.21
CA ASP A 32 -17.60 -29.13 18.41
C ASP A 32 -16.32 -29.86 18.03
N ASN A 33 -16.37 -30.76 17.03
CA ASN A 33 -15.18 -31.44 16.51
C ASN A 33 -14.18 -30.45 15.88
N MET A 34 -14.65 -29.50 15.06
CA MET A 34 -13.78 -28.48 14.46
C MET A 34 -13.13 -27.58 15.53
N GLN A 35 -13.85 -27.25 16.60
CA GLN A 35 -13.28 -26.48 17.71
C GLN A 35 -12.17 -27.25 18.43
N ILE A 36 -12.34 -28.55 18.64
CA ILE A 36 -11.30 -29.43 19.19
C ILE A 36 -10.07 -29.42 18.28
N GLU A 37 -10.25 -29.59 16.97
CA GLU A 37 -9.15 -29.57 16.00
C GLU A 37 -8.41 -28.23 16.01
N LEU A 38 -9.14 -27.10 16.08
CA LEU A 38 -8.54 -25.78 16.21
C LEU A 38 -7.70 -25.62 17.48
N ARG A 39 -8.10 -26.23 18.59
CA ARG A 39 -7.30 -26.24 19.82
C ARG A 39 -6.01 -27.03 19.62
N HIS A 40 -6.08 -28.21 19.01
CA HIS A 40 -4.89 -29.00 18.71
C HIS A 40 -3.91 -28.24 17.79
N LEU A 41 -4.42 -27.59 16.74
CA LEU A 41 -3.60 -26.76 15.85
C LEU A 41 -2.95 -25.56 16.58
N LYS A 42 -3.56 -25.07 17.66
CA LYS A 42 -2.97 -24.04 18.54
C LYS A 42 -1.97 -24.61 19.56
N GLY A 43 -1.80 -25.92 19.62
CA GLY A 43 -0.95 -26.60 20.60
C GLY A 43 -1.61 -26.87 21.95
N GLU A 44 -2.94 -26.74 22.03
CA GLU A 44 -3.74 -27.08 23.22
C GLU A 44 -4.17 -28.56 23.19
N ASP A 45 -4.35 -29.20 24.35
CA ASP A 45 -4.80 -30.60 24.50
C ASP A 45 -3.97 -31.68 23.74
N ILE A 46 -2.77 -31.33 23.28
CA ILE A 46 -1.92 -32.20 22.45
C ILE A 46 -1.33 -33.41 23.19
N THR A 47 -1.20 -33.35 24.52
CA THR A 47 -0.53 -34.39 25.31
C THR A 47 -1.29 -35.71 25.32
N SER A 48 -2.60 -35.67 25.07
CA SER A 48 -3.46 -36.87 24.97
C SER A 48 -3.50 -37.50 23.59
N LEU A 49 -2.94 -36.83 22.56
CA LEU A 49 -3.03 -37.30 21.18
C LEU A 49 -2.01 -38.41 20.89
N PRO A 50 -2.39 -39.42 20.10
CA PRO A 50 -1.44 -40.42 19.63
C PRO A 50 -0.44 -39.78 18.65
N TYR A 51 0.77 -40.34 18.61
CA TYR A 51 1.86 -39.83 17.77
C TYR A 51 1.49 -39.63 16.28
N LYS A 52 0.62 -40.47 15.72
CA LYS A 52 0.16 -40.33 14.32
C LYS A 52 -0.62 -39.03 14.09
N GLU A 53 -1.44 -38.63 15.06
CA GLU A 53 -2.23 -37.40 14.96
C GLU A 53 -1.34 -36.17 15.16
N LEU A 54 -0.36 -36.24 16.07
CA LEU A 54 0.64 -35.20 16.26
C LEU A 54 1.44 -34.95 14.97
N MET A 55 1.88 -36.01 14.30
CA MET A 55 2.59 -35.91 13.02
C MET A 55 1.76 -35.23 11.94
N ALA A 56 0.45 -35.52 11.87
CA ALA A 56 -0.44 -34.88 10.92
C ALA A 56 -0.62 -33.37 11.22
N ILE A 57 -0.69 -33.00 12.50
CA ILE A 57 -0.75 -31.60 12.94
C ILE A 57 0.55 -30.87 12.57
N GLU A 58 1.70 -31.47 12.84
CA GLU A 58 3.01 -30.90 12.48
C GLU A 58 3.13 -30.65 10.98
N ASP A 59 2.78 -31.63 10.15
CA ASP A 59 2.81 -31.48 8.68
C ASP A 59 1.84 -30.37 8.21
N ALA A 60 0.62 -30.31 8.76
CA ALA A 60 -0.34 -29.26 8.42
C ALA A 60 0.19 -27.86 8.79
N LEU A 61 0.80 -27.71 9.97
CA LEU A 61 1.36 -26.44 10.44
C LEU A 61 2.58 -26.02 9.62
N GLU A 62 3.50 -26.94 9.30
CA GLU A 62 4.68 -26.67 8.48
C GLU A 62 4.29 -26.23 7.07
N ASN A 63 3.32 -26.92 6.46
CA ASN A 63 2.77 -26.55 5.16
C ASN A 63 2.09 -25.17 5.19
N GLY A 64 1.27 -24.91 6.22
CA GLY A 64 0.61 -23.62 6.43
C GLY A 64 1.60 -22.48 6.61
N LEU A 65 2.65 -22.69 7.41
CA LEU A 65 3.71 -21.71 7.66
C LEU A 65 4.50 -21.41 6.38
N THR A 66 4.89 -22.44 5.64
CA THR A 66 5.58 -22.32 4.35
C THR A 66 4.76 -21.49 3.36
N TYR A 67 3.46 -21.76 3.27
CA TYR A 67 2.54 -21.01 2.42
C TYR A 67 2.44 -19.53 2.80
N VAL A 68 2.29 -19.22 4.09
CA VAL A 68 2.20 -17.84 4.59
C VAL A 68 3.49 -17.08 4.33
N ARG A 69 4.65 -17.69 4.61
CA ARG A 69 5.97 -17.09 4.33
C ARG A 69 6.15 -16.80 2.84
N GLY A 70 5.84 -17.76 1.97
CA GLY A 70 5.92 -17.56 0.52
C GLY A 70 5.06 -16.39 0.03
N LYS A 71 3.85 -16.21 0.59
CA LYS A 71 3.00 -15.05 0.28
C LYS A 71 3.60 -13.73 0.79
N GLN A 72 4.14 -13.73 2.00
CA GLN A 72 4.77 -12.53 2.58
C GLN A 72 5.99 -12.11 1.76
N ASP A 73 6.85 -13.06 1.38
CA ASP A 73 8.03 -12.82 0.55
C ASP A 73 7.64 -12.28 -0.82
N SER A 74 6.63 -12.88 -1.48
CA SER A 74 6.12 -12.39 -2.75
C SER A 74 5.62 -10.94 -2.66
N ARG A 75 4.86 -10.62 -1.60
CA ARG A 75 4.37 -9.25 -1.37
C ARG A 75 5.50 -8.27 -1.08
N PHE A 76 6.50 -8.68 -0.29
CA PHE A 76 7.68 -7.88 -0.01
C PHE A 76 8.45 -7.57 -1.30
N CYS A 77 8.73 -8.58 -2.12
CA CYS A 77 9.40 -8.43 -3.40
C CYS A 77 8.66 -7.48 -4.33
N LEU A 78 7.32 -7.62 -4.43
CA LEU A 78 6.51 -6.73 -5.25
C LEU A 78 6.58 -5.27 -4.78
N ASN A 79 6.45 -5.04 -3.47
CA ASN A 79 6.57 -3.71 -2.89
C ASN A 79 7.97 -3.12 -3.11
N TYR A 80 9.03 -3.92 -2.98
CA TYR A 80 10.39 -3.47 -3.23
C TYR A 80 10.59 -3.04 -4.68
N LEU A 81 10.10 -3.83 -5.64
CA LEU A 81 10.18 -3.50 -7.06
C LEU A 81 9.40 -2.23 -7.39
N HIS A 82 8.18 -2.09 -6.87
CA HIS A 82 7.36 -0.89 -7.08
C HIS A 82 8.05 0.37 -6.55
N ASN A 83 8.51 0.34 -5.29
CA ASN A 83 9.24 1.47 -4.70
C ASN A 83 10.49 1.81 -5.53
N LYS A 84 11.24 0.79 -5.98
CA LYS A 84 12.44 1.00 -6.82
C LYS A 84 12.10 1.70 -8.14
N GLU A 85 10.96 1.39 -8.75
CA GLU A 85 10.48 2.06 -9.96
C GLU A 85 10.09 3.50 -9.67
N ASP A 86 9.37 3.76 -8.57
CA ASP A 86 8.99 5.11 -8.15
C ASP A 86 10.21 6.00 -7.89
N TYR A 87 11.24 5.48 -7.19
CA TYR A 87 12.49 6.21 -6.98
C TYR A 87 13.18 6.58 -8.29
N LYS A 88 13.20 5.66 -9.26
CA LYS A 88 13.78 5.93 -10.58
C LYS A 88 12.99 7.01 -11.33
N GLN A 89 11.66 6.92 -11.32
CA GLN A 89 10.79 7.90 -11.97
C GLN A 89 10.94 9.28 -11.33
N LEU A 90 10.95 9.36 -10.01
CA LEU A 90 11.12 10.61 -9.28
C LEU A 90 12.49 11.23 -9.57
N SER A 91 13.56 10.43 -9.56
CA SER A 91 14.91 10.90 -9.91
C SER A 91 14.96 11.43 -11.35
N PHE A 92 14.26 10.80 -12.28
CA PHE A 92 14.20 11.25 -13.68
C PHE A 92 13.46 12.59 -13.81
N ILE A 93 12.32 12.75 -13.13
CA ILE A 93 11.55 14.01 -13.12
C ILE A 93 12.38 15.15 -12.51
N LEU A 94 13.03 14.90 -11.37
CA LEU A 94 13.88 15.89 -10.71
C LEU A 94 15.03 16.36 -11.62
N ASN A 95 15.69 15.43 -12.32
CA ASN A 95 16.74 15.76 -13.26
C ASN A 95 16.22 16.64 -14.41
N GLN A 96 15.09 16.27 -15.02
CA GLN A 96 14.48 17.09 -16.07
C GLN A 96 14.13 18.51 -15.61
N GLN A 97 13.59 18.65 -14.39
CA GLN A 97 13.29 19.96 -13.81
C GLN A 97 14.55 20.79 -13.57
N GLN A 98 15.64 20.16 -13.12
CA GLN A 98 16.92 20.85 -12.93
C GLN A 98 17.46 21.38 -14.26
N ILE A 99 17.45 20.58 -15.32
CA ILE A 99 17.88 21.01 -16.66
C ILE A 99 17.03 22.18 -17.17
N ALA A 100 15.70 22.09 -17.00
CA ALA A 100 14.79 23.17 -17.41
C ALA A 100 15.05 24.47 -16.62
N TYR A 101 15.32 24.36 -15.32
CA TYR A 101 15.66 25.50 -14.47
C TYR A 101 16.99 26.15 -14.86
N GLU A 102 18.04 25.34 -15.07
CA GLU A 102 19.35 25.82 -15.51
C GLU A 102 19.25 26.51 -16.88
N SER A 103 18.53 25.92 -17.83
CA SER A 103 18.29 26.53 -19.14
C SER A 103 17.53 27.87 -19.05
N ALA A 104 16.51 27.97 -18.20
CA ALA A 104 15.77 29.22 -17.99
C ALA A 104 16.64 30.29 -17.32
N ARG A 105 17.49 29.89 -16.38
CA ARG A 105 18.43 30.78 -15.69
C ARG A 105 19.53 31.29 -16.63
N GLU A 106 20.09 30.44 -17.47
CA GLU A 106 21.07 30.84 -18.49
C GLU A 106 20.48 31.84 -19.49
N GLN A 107 19.24 31.63 -19.93
CA GLN A 107 18.55 32.59 -20.81
C GLN A 107 18.37 33.96 -20.16
N MET A 108 18.06 34.02 -18.86
CA MET A 108 18.01 35.28 -18.12
C MET A 108 19.39 35.93 -18.03
N ASP A 109 20.44 35.18 -17.68
CA ASP A 109 21.81 35.71 -17.57
C ASP A 109 22.30 36.24 -18.92
N HIS A 110 22.03 35.53 -20.03
CA HIS A 110 22.30 36.03 -21.37
C HIS A 110 21.53 37.32 -21.70
N GLY A 111 20.30 37.48 -21.22
CA GLY A 111 19.54 38.73 -21.32
C GLY A 111 20.19 39.89 -20.55
N TYR A 112 20.67 39.64 -19.33
CA TYR A 112 21.37 40.63 -18.51
C TYR A 112 22.76 40.98 -19.03
N GLN A 113 23.54 40.01 -19.52
CA GLN A 113 24.82 40.25 -20.21
C GLN A 113 24.58 41.10 -21.46
N ARG A 114 23.60 40.76 -22.30
CA ARG A 114 23.28 41.55 -23.50
C ARG A 114 22.82 42.96 -23.17
N ALA A 115 22.02 43.14 -22.11
CA ALA A 115 21.61 44.46 -21.63
C ALA A 115 22.78 45.26 -21.03
N ARG A 116 23.71 44.61 -20.31
CA ARG A 116 24.97 45.22 -19.83
C ARG A 116 25.87 45.63 -20.98
N ASP A 117 26.01 44.81 -22.03
CA ASP A 117 26.81 45.13 -23.20
C ASP A 117 26.20 46.29 -23.98
N TYR A 118 24.87 46.33 -24.12
CA TYR A 118 24.15 47.46 -24.69
C TYR A 118 24.33 48.73 -23.87
N ASN A 119 24.27 48.63 -22.53
CA ASN A 119 24.49 49.76 -21.63
C ASN A 119 25.96 50.22 -21.61
N SER A 120 26.93 49.30 -21.69
CA SER A 120 28.38 49.60 -21.83
C SER A 120 28.66 50.31 -23.16
N GLN A 121 28.00 49.88 -24.23
CA GLN A 121 28.05 50.55 -25.53
C GLN A 121 27.39 51.95 -25.50
N MET A 122 26.32 52.13 -24.71
CA MET A 122 25.67 53.45 -24.48
C MET A 122 26.42 54.34 -23.47
N SER A 123 27.20 53.76 -22.57
CA SER A 123 28.08 54.48 -21.62
C SER A 123 29.20 55.24 -22.34
N SER A 124 29.47 54.89 -23.60
CA SER A 124 30.44 55.58 -24.46
C SER A 124 29.85 56.80 -25.17
N THR A 125 28.52 57.00 -25.18
CA THR A 125 27.89 58.05 -25.98
C THR A 125 27.60 59.35 -25.26
N PHE A 126 27.46 59.42 -23.94
CA PHE A 126 27.27 60.71 -23.25
C PHE A 126 27.82 60.70 -21.82
N GLN A 127 29.10 61.04 -21.66
CA GLN A 127 29.61 61.57 -20.40
C GLN A 127 29.32 63.07 -20.35
N VAL A 128 28.13 63.45 -19.88
CA VAL A 128 27.96 64.80 -19.34
C VAL A 128 28.58 64.77 -17.95
N GLN A 129 29.71 65.44 -17.78
CA GLN A 129 30.38 65.57 -16.49
C GLN A 129 29.38 66.10 -15.45
N PRO A 130 29.31 65.53 -14.24
CA PRO A 130 28.58 66.18 -13.16
C PRO A 130 29.25 67.53 -12.89
N MET A 131 28.54 68.63 -13.18
CA MET A 131 28.92 69.94 -12.66
C MET A 131 28.82 69.86 -11.13
N GLN A 132 29.97 69.73 -10.48
CA GLN A 132 30.06 69.87 -9.04
C GLN A 132 29.82 71.36 -8.69
N PRO A 133 28.75 71.72 -7.97
CA PRO A 133 28.71 73.04 -7.37
C PRO A 133 29.58 72.94 -6.12
N ASN A 134 30.77 73.54 -6.15
CA ASN A 134 31.42 74.15 -4.98
C ASN A 134 32.83 74.61 -5.38
N LEU A 135 32.94 75.89 -5.70
CA LEU A 135 34.16 76.65 -5.46
C LEU A 135 33.89 77.56 -4.27
N GLN A 136 34.63 77.27 -3.19
CA GLN A 136 34.87 78.10 -2.02
C GLN A 136 35.41 79.48 -2.48
N GLU A 137 35.39 80.58 -1.74
CA GLU A 137 35.88 80.77 -0.38
C GLU A 137 35.76 82.30 -0.07
N ARG A 138 35.82 82.63 1.22
CA ARG A 138 36.42 83.85 1.80
C ARG A 138 35.63 85.17 1.90
N MET A 139 35.44 85.49 3.19
CA MET A 139 35.26 86.78 3.88
C MET A 139 33.87 87.40 3.89
#